data_AF-A0A1C5TKC9-F1
#
_entry.id   AF-A0A1C5TKC9-F1
#
_cell.length_a   1.000
_cell.length_b   1.000
_cell.length_c   1.000
_cell.angle_alpha   90.00
_cell.angle_beta   90.00
_cell.angle_gamma   90.00
#
_symmetry.space_group_name_H-M   'P 1'
#
loop_
_entity.id
_entity.type
_entity.pdbx_description
1 polymer ?
#
loop_
_entity_poly.entity_id
_entity_poly.type
_entity_poly.pdbx_seq_one_letter_code
_entity_poly.pdbx_strand_id
1 'polypeptide(L)'
;MQKKWIAGGLLVLGLLGMCGCSSQAFVSEQQAETVLTKEETGWEFQDGTYQMEVELLGGSGRASVTSPAKVEIKDGKAVATLEWSSPNYDYMVVDGEKYLPVNTEGNSVFQIPVEAFDQDIAVIADTVAMSKPHEVEYTLNFHAGNAVTAGADGAENGQQAGADGTGAAAGANDTGMSAGKNAGAKGTSAATGSNSTAAPLVYDHSMELSYAENFAVDYYEGGYKLLTTRLNGDRILIVPKHQQAPENAEALVSPSAEGKPGKLIVLQEPVKNLYLVASSVMDMFAQLDSMDAISMCGLKEEDWYIPAAKQAMKDGTLLYAGKYSQPDYELLLSQNCSMAIENSMIYHTPEVMEKLEEFGIPTLVEYSSYEEHPLGRVEWVRFFGALLDQEEKADQLFERQKEALKRVEAEESTGKTVAFFYITSNGLVQVRQSTDYIPKMIELAGGKYVFENLGDPDSRRSTVNLQLEDFYDGAQDADFLVYNTTIDRQVQTLEDLLKKCSLLKDFKAVKNHQVWCTTEDMYQQSMSAGNLIEDFHRMLTGDDKETRYLYRLK
;
A
#
# COMPACT_ATOMS: atom_id res chain seq x y z
N MET A 1 54.74 -0.80 -45.33
CA MET A 1 54.73 -0.20 -46.69
C MET A 1 53.36 -0.45 -47.29
N GLN A 2 52.50 0.56 -47.26
CA GLN A 2 51.99 1.25 -48.45
C GLN A 2 51.33 0.34 -49.50
N LYS A 3 50.01 0.45 -49.62
CA LYS A 3 49.37 0.57 -50.93
C LYS A 3 48.42 1.77 -50.92
N LYS A 4 48.75 2.75 -51.76
CA LYS A 4 47.93 3.89 -52.12
C LYS A 4 47.11 3.53 -53.36
N TRP A 5 45.81 3.82 -53.29
CA TRP A 5 44.95 4.60 -54.21
C TRP A 5 45.02 4.41 -55.74
N ILE A 6 43.81 4.35 -56.34
CA ILE A 6 43.22 5.22 -57.39
C ILE A 6 42.03 4.40 -57.97
N ALA A 7 40.75 4.72 -57.72
CA ALA A 7 39.93 5.89 -58.10
C ALA A 7 39.32 5.80 -59.52
N GLY A 8 38.01 6.00 -59.55
CA GLY A 8 37.14 6.27 -60.71
C GLY A 8 35.69 6.16 -60.20
N GLY A 9 34.86 7.18 -60.05
CA GLY A 9 34.89 8.56 -60.53
C GLY A 9 33.60 8.82 -61.31
N LEU A 10 32.70 9.66 -60.77
CA LEU A 10 31.81 10.60 -61.47
C LEU A 10 30.92 11.29 -60.39
N LEU A 11 31.19 12.52 -59.93
CA LEU A 11 30.97 13.84 -60.55
C LEU A 11 29.49 14.26 -60.49
N VAL A 12 29.12 15.00 -59.44
CA VAL A 12 28.03 16.00 -59.47
C VAL A 12 28.42 17.16 -58.54
N LEU A 13 28.52 18.36 -59.08
CA LEU A 13 28.67 19.61 -58.33
C LEU A 13 27.94 20.73 -59.07
N GLY A 14 27.09 21.46 -58.34
CA GLY A 14 26.38 22.68 -58.76
C GLY A 14 24.86 22.46 -58.76
N LEU A 15 24.01 23.28 -58.12
CA LEU A 15 24.18 24.61 -57.54
C LEU A 15 23.07 24.90 -56.50
N LEU A 16 23.36 25.88 -55.65
CA LEU A 16 22.60 26.52 -54.57
C LEU A 16 21.06 26.56 -54.63
N GLY A 17 20.46 26.42 -53.44
CA GLY A 17 19.17 27.02 -53.08
C GLY A 17 18.94 26.90 -51.57
N MET A 18 19.18 27.98 -50.81
CA MET A 18 18.73 28.12 -49.42
C MET A 18 17.20 28.24 -49.40
N CYS A 19 16.51 27.42 -48.59
CA CYS A 19 15.34 27.84 -47.83
C CYS A 19 15.07 26.77 -46.76
N GLY A 20 14.97 27.20 -45.50
CA GLY A 20 14.54 26.32 -44.42
C GLY A 20 13.11 25.84 -44.64
N CYS A 21 12.90 24.56 -44.40
CA CYS A 21 11.61 24.01 -43.99
C CYS A 21 11.92 22.83 -43.07
N SER A 22 11.49 23.00 -41.83
CA SER A 22 11.22 21.95 -40.85
C SER A 22 10.56 20.73 -41.50
N SER A 23 11.26 19.60 -41.53
CA SER A 23 10.64 18.31 -41.79
C SER A 23 10.03 17.79 -40.49
N GLN A 24 8.84 18.28 -40.16
CA GLN A 24 7.85 17.44 -39.49
C GLN A 24 7.59 16.27 -40.45
N ALA A 25 8.21 15.13 -40.17
CA ALA A 25 7.71 13.88 -40.71
C ALA A 25 6.42 13.58 -39.93
N PHE A 26 5.31 13.97 -40.53
CA PHE A 26 3.98 13.49 -40.18
C PHE A 26 4.03 11.96 -40.11
N VAL A 27 3.82 11.42 -38.92
CA VAL A 27 3.48 10.01 -38.72
C VAL A 27 2.21 9.73 -39.52
N SER A 28 2.22 8.65 -40.29
CA SER A 28 1.10 8.23 -41.12
C SER A 28 -0.17 8.10 -40.30
N GLU A 29 -1.26 8.61 -40.86
CA GLU A 29 -2.63 8.71 -40.31
C GLU A 29 -3.37 7.34 -40.21
N GLN A 30 -2.66 6.28 -39.83
CA GLN A 30 -3.20 4.93 -39.55
C GLN A 30 -2.63 4.47 -38.19
N GLN A 31 -3.36 4.02 -37.18
CA GLN A 31 -4.78 3.88 -36.90
C GLN A 31 -4.93 4.10 -35.39
N ALA A 32 -5.67 5.13 -34.99
CA ALA A 32 -6.41 5.13 -33.74
C ALA A 32 -7.87 5.22 -34.18
N GLU A 33 -8.52 4.07 -34.36
CA GLU A 33 -9.91 4.01 -34.80
C GLU A 33 -10.89 4.37 -33.67
N THR A 34 -10.44 4.21 -32.43
CA THR A 34 -11.20 4.46 -31.21
C THR A 34 -11.09 5.92 -30.79
N VAL A 35 -12.21 6.63 -30.75
CA VAL A 35 -12.31 7.98 -30.16
C VAL A 35 -12.62 7.81 -28.69
N LEU A 36 -11.75 8.33 -27.81
CA LEU A 36 -11.95 8.25 -26.37
C LEU A 36 -13.15 9.09 -25.97
N THR A 37 -14.21 8.45 -25.48
CA THR A 37 -15.37 9.15 -24.93
C THR A 37 -15.29 9.27 -23.41
N LYS A 38 -15.93 10.29 -22.85
CA LYS A 38 -16.06 10.45 -21.39
C LYS A 38 -16.73 9.24 -20.73
N GLU A 39 -17.67 8.61 -21.43
CA GLU A 39 -18.39 7.42 -20.92
C GLU A 39 -17.46 6.20 -20.83
N GLU A 40 -16.46 6.07 -21.71
CA GLU A 40 -15.52 4.95 -21.73
C GLU A 40 -14.29 5.19 -20.85
N THR A 41 -13.81 6.43 -20.78
CA THR A 41 -12.56 6.76 -20.06
C THR A 41 -12.78 7.38 -18.69
N GLY A 42 -13.97 7.89 -18.38
CA GLY A 42 -14.22 8.68 -17.17
C GLY A 42 -13.66 10.11 -17.19
N TRP A 43 -12.95 10.49 -18.26
CA TRP A 43 -12.23 11.77 -18.37
C TRP A 43 -12.67 12.57 -19.60
N GLU A 44 -12.72 13.91 -19.47
CA GLU A 44 -12.81 14.83 -20.62
C GLU A 44 -11.45 15.51 -20.81
N PHE A 45 -10.72 15.07 -21.83
CA PHE A 45 -9.46 15.72 -22.22
C PHE A 45 -9.68 16.78 -23.30
N GLN A 46 -8.93 17.88 -23.21
CA GLN A 46 -8.82 18.84 -24.30
C GLN A 46 -7.69 18.42 -25.24
N ASP A 47 -7.73 18.91 -26.47
CA ASP A 47 -6.60 18.76 -27.38
C ASP A 47 -5.35 19.41 -26.77
N GLY A 48 -4.26 18.65 -26.67
CA GLY A 48 -3.06 19.10 -25.99
C GLY A 48 -2.02 18.02 -25.77
N THR A 49 -0.89 18.43 -25.19
CA THR A 49 0.17 17.53 -24.76
C THR A 49 0.17 17.43 -23.24
N TYR A 50 0.21 16.19 -22.76
CA TYR A 50 0.19 15.83 -21.36
C TYR A 50 1.45 15.05 -21.01
N GLN A 51 1.91 15.19 -19.76
CA GLN A 51 2.82 14.26 -19.12
C GLN A 51 1.98 13.36 -18.22
N MET A 52 2.01 12.07 -18.48
CA MET A 52 1.21 11.08 -17.76
C MET A 52 2.13 10.01 -17.18
N GLU A 53 1.93 9.70 -15.90
CA GLU A 53 2.60 8.55 -15.30
C GLU A 53 2.16 7.27 -16.03
N VAL A 54 3.11 6.43 -16.37
CA VAL A 54 2.88 5.16 -17.07
C VAL A 54 3.52 4.03 -16.29
N GLU A 55 2.70 3.03 -15.95
CA GLU A 55 3.17 1.79 -15.35
C GLU A 55 3.34 0.72 -16.45
N LEU A 56 4.46 0.00 -16.44
CA LEU A 56 4.69 -1.19 -17.26
C LEU A 56 4.79 -2.41 -16.35
N LEU A 57 3.87 -3.35 -16.51
CA LEU A 57 3.84 -4.62 -15.82
C LEU A 57 4.10 -5.77 -16.80
N GLY A 58 4.58 -6.91 -16.32
CA GLY A 58 4.85 -8.09 -17.14
C GLY A 58 6.33 -8.30 -17.52
N GLY A 59 6.58 -9.30 -18.35
CA GLY A 59 7.94 -9.79 -18.63
C GLY A 59 8.73 -10.25 -17.38
N SER A 60 10.05 -10.03 -17.39
CA SER A 60 10.97 -10.41 -16.31
C SER A 60 11.14 -9.35 -15.21
N GLY A 61 10.37 -8.25 -15.25
CA GLY A 61 10.48 -7.13 -14.31
C GLY A 61 11.73 -6.25 -14.48
N ARG A 62 12.61 -6.54 -15.45
CA ARG A 62 13.81 -5.74 -15.76
C ARG A 62 13.56 -4.63 -16.78
N ALA A 63 12.47 -4.75 -17.54
CA ALA A 63 12.08 -3.76 -18.53
C ALA A 63 11.23 -2.69 -17.88
N SER A 64 11.57 -1.43 -18.11
CA SER A 64 10.72 -0.27 -17.82
C SER A 64 10.54 0.60 -19.06
N VAL A 65 9.52 1.45 -19.04
CA VAL A 65 9.39 2.63 -19.89
C VAL A 65 9.63 3.88 -19.05
N THR A 66 10.10 4.94 -19.68
CA THR A 66 10.30 6.24 -19.03
C THR A 66 8.94 6.81 -18.61
N SER A 67 8.83 7.17 -17.34
CA SER A 67 7.65 7.80 -16.75
C SER A 67 8.05 9.11 -16.05
N PRO A 68 7.27 10.20 -16.17
CA PRO A 68 6.05 10.31 -16.98
C PRO A 68 6.34 10.26 -18.50
N ALA A 69 5.40 9.68 -19.24
CA ALA A 69 5.41 9.62 -20.70
C ALA A 69 4.63 10.77 -21.31
N LYS A 70 5.10 11.25 -22.47
CA LYS A 70 4.40 12.27 -23.26
C LYS A 70 3.19 11.64 -23.94
N VAL A 71 1.99 12.17 -23.69
CA VAL A 71 0.74 11.78 -24.34
C VAL A 71 0.16 12.98 -25.10
N GLU A 72 -0.07 12.83 -26.40
CA GLU A 72 -0.70 13.85 -27.25
C GLU A 72 -2.14 13.45 -27.53
N ILE A 73 -3.08 14.34 -27.17
CA ILE A 73 -4.50 14.17 -27.41
C ILE A 73 -4.92 15.16 -28.48
N LYS A 74 -5.56 14.67 -29.55
CA LYS A 74 -6.10 15.49 -30.62
C LYS A 74 -7.36 14.86 -31.20
N ASP A 75 -8.43 15.65 -31.32
CA ASP A 75 -9.73 15.19 -31.85
C ASP A 75 -10.25 13.93 -31.10
N GLY A 76 -10.00 13.86 -29.79
CA GLY A 76 -10.39 12.73 -28.93
C GLY A 76 -9.54 11.45 -29.10
N LYS A 77 -8.40 11.53 -29.79
CA LYS A 77 -7.46 10.41 -29.97
C LYS A 77 -6.18 10.68 -29.19
N ALA A 78 -5.76 9.72 -28.38
CA ALA A 78 -4.54 9.81 -27.58
C ALA A 78 -3.42 8.96 -28.19
N VAL A 79 -2.21 9.53 -28.26
CA VAL A 79 -0.99 8.83 -28.68
C VAL A 79 0.10 9.04 -27.63
N ALA A 80 0.61 7.95 -27.06
CA ALA A 80 1.72 7.98 -26.11
C ALA A 80 3.07 7.79 -26.81
N THR A 81 4.07 8.56 -26.39
CA THR A 81 5.48 8.35 -26.75
C THR A 81 6.19 7.64 -25.60
N LEU A 82 6.59 6.39 -25.82
CA LEU A 82 7.19 5.51 -24.82
C LEU A 82 8.66 5.23 -25.14
N GLU A 83 9.57 5.71 -24.31
CA GLU A 83 10.98 5.33 -24.35
C GLU A 83 11.24 4.15 -23.42
N TRP A 84 11.63 3.01 -23.97
CA TRP A 84 11.96 1.82 -23.19
C TRP A 84 13.34 1.94 -22.53
N SER A 85 13.59 1.11 -21.52
CA SER A 85 14.86 1.02 -20.79
C SER A 85 16.04 0.45 -21.59
N SER A 86 15.84 0.04 -22.85
CA SER A 86 16.84 -0.63 -23.68
C SER A 86 16.67 -0.27 -25.16
N PRO A 87 17.76 -0.23 -25.96
CA PRO A 87 17.71 -0.02 -27.41
C PRO A 87 17.33 -1.26 -28.21
N ASN A 88 17.13 -2.41 -27.55
CA ASN A 88 16.99 -3.72 -28.19
C ASN A 88 15.53 -4.16 -28.31
N TYR A 89 14.60 -3.23 -28.51
CA TYR A 89 13.20 -3.53 -28.84
C TYR A 89 12.93 -3.17 -30.29
N ASP A 90 12.54 -4.16 -31.08
CA ASP A 90 12.43 -4.06 -32.55
C ASP A 90 11.03 -3.65 -33.00
N TYR A 91 10.00 -4.09 -32.28
CA TYR A 91 8.61 -3.67 -32.48
C TYR A 91 7.76 -3.86 -31.23
N MET A 92 6.67 -3.10 -31.14
CA MET A 92 5.56 -3.35 -30.24
C MET A 92 4.34 -3.84 -31.02
N VAL A 93 3.47 -4.61 -30.39
CA VAL A 93 2.14 -4.95 -30.88
C VAL A 93 1.12 -4.47 -29.86
N VAL A 94 0.18 -3.63 -30.32
CA VAL A 94 -0.93 -3.08 -29.52
C VAL A 94 -2.21 -3.36 -30.30
N ASP A 95 -3.18 -4.01 -29.65
CA ASP A 95 -4.41 -4.51 -30.28
C ASP A 95 -4.18 -5.27 -31.62
N GLY A 96 -3.13 -6.09 -31.66
CA GLY A 96 -2.77 -6.86 -32.85
C GLY A 96 -2.07 -6.08 -33.98
N GLU A 97 -1.93 -4.76 -33.86
CA GLU A 97 -1.20 -3.91 -34.81
C GLU A 97 0.25 -3.69 -34.41
N LYS A 98 1.16 -3.73 -35.38
CA LYS A 98 2.61 -3.65 -35.15
C LYS A 98 3.15 -2.22 -35.32
N TYR A 99 3.84 -1.73 -34.30
CA TYR A 99 4.48 -0.42 -34.20
C TYR A 99 6.01 -0.56 -34.17
N LEU A 100 6.70 0.21 -35.01
CA LEU A 100 8.18 0.23 -35.06
C LEU A 100 8.74 1.43 -34.27
N PRO A 101 9.99 1.37 -33.78
CA PRO A 101 10.61 2.51 -33.11
C PRO A 101 10.67 3.75 -34.02
N VAL A 102 10.41 4.93 -33.45
CA VAL A 102 10.45 6.21 -34.17
C VAL A 102 11.84 6.86 -34.17
N ASN A 103 12.77 6.31 -33.40
CA ASN A 103 14.16 6.77 -33.30
C ASN A 103 15.15 5.73 -33.87
N THR A 104 16.36 6.19 -34.18
CA THR A 104 17.46 5.34 -34.70
C THR A 104 18.71 5.34 -33.81
N GLU A 105 18.72 6.19 -32.77
CA GLU A 105 19.80 6.32 -31.79
C GLU A 105 19.20 6.38 -30.38
N GLY A 106 19.89 5.83 -29.38
CA GLY A 106 19.40 5.76 -28.00
C GLY A 106 18.50 4.54 -27.74
N ASN A 107 17.76 4.55 -26.63
CA ASN A 107 16.84 3.47 -26.29
C ASN A 107 15.63 3.46 -27.24
N SER A 108 14.96 2.32 -27.41
CA SER A 108 13.84 2.20 -28.35
C SER A 108 12.66 3.07 -27.91
N VAL A 109 12.22 3.98 -28.79
CA VAL A 109 11.07 4.87 -28.56
C VAL A 109 9.93 4.47 -29.50
N PHE A 110 8.75 4.23 -28.95
CA PHE A 110 7.54 3.90 -29.72
C PHE A 110 6.49 5.00 -29.58
N GLN A 111 5.68 5.16 -30.62
CA GLN A 111 4.45 5.94 -30.55
C GLN A 111 3.27 5.00 -30.76
N ILE A 112 2.42 4.87 -29.74
CA ILE A 112 1.30 3.92 -29.73
C ILE A 112 -0.01 4.65 -29.38
N PRO A 113 -1.17 4.19 -29.90
CA PRO A 113 -2.46 4.70 -29.45
C PRO A 113 -2.69 4.32 -27.99
N VAL A 114 -3.38 5.20 -27.25
CA VAL A 114 -3.86 4.93 -25.90
C VAL A 114 -5.38 4.85 -25.97
N GLU A 115 -5.93 3.65 -25.74
CA GLU A 115 -7.36 3.37 -25.89
C GLU A 115 -8.13 3.45 -24.57
N ALA A 116 -7.43 3.47 -23.44
CA ALA A 116 -8.03 3.67 -22.12
C ALA A 116 -7.02 4.33 -21.17
N PHE A 117 -7.53 5.07 -20.21
CA PHE A 117 -6.76 5.60 -19.08
C PHE A 117 -7.21 4.92 -17.80
N ASP A 118 -6.29 4.83 -16.83
CA ASP A 118 -6.48 4.15 -15.55
C ASP A 118 -6.91 2.67 -15.69
N GLN A 119 -6.57 2.05 -16.83
CA GLN A 119 -6.87 0.67 -17.18
C GLN A 119 -5.67 0.00 -17.84
N ASP A 120 -5.61 -1.31 -17.67
CA ASP A 120 -4.54 -2.16 -18.17
C ASP A 120 -4.67 -2.41 -19.68
N ILE A 121 -3.68 -1.95 -20.44
CA ILE A 121 -3.56 -2.15 -21.89
C ILE A 121 -2.52 -3.25 -22.14
N ALA A 122 -2.95 -4.39 -22.64
CA ALA A 122 -2.04 -5.48 -23.02
C ALA A 122 -1.24 -5.10 -24.27
N VAL A 123 0.07 -5.27 -24.21
CA VAL A 123 1.00 -5.05 -25.33
C VAL A 123 2.01 -6.18 -25.43
N ILE A 124 2.52 -6.43 -26.62
CA ILE A 124 3.64 -7.35 -26.85
C ILE A 124 4.83 -6.52 -27.31
N ALA A 125 6.01 -6.73 -26.73
CA ALA A 125 7.24 -6.12 -27.24
C ALA A 125 8.25 -7.20 -27.63
N ASP A 126 8.79 -7.11 -28.84
CA ASP A 126 9.84 -8.01 -29.31
C ASP A 126 11.21 -7.48 -28.93
N THR A 127 12.01 -8.30 -28.26
CA THR A 127 13.38 -7.96 -27.88
C THR A 127 14.41 -8.86 -28.52
N VAL A 128 15.47 -8.25 -29.07
CA VAL A 128 16.63 -8.94 -29.65
C VAL A 128 17.85 -8.97 -28.74
N ALA A 129 17.72 -8.46 -27.50
CA ALA A 129 18.80 -8.42 -26.52
C ALA A 129 19.39 -9.82 -26.20
N MET A 130 18.61 -10.88 -26.44
CA MET A 130 18.97 -12.27 -26.11
C MET A 130 19.49 -13.07 -27.32
N SER A 131 20.01 -12.41 -28.36
CA SER A 131 20.59 -13.01 -29.59
C SER A 131 19.62 -13.77 -30.52
N LYS A 132 18.36 -13.94 -30.11
CA LYS A 132 17.20 -14.28 -30.95
C LYS A 132 16.04 -13.34 -30.58
N PRO A 133 15.14 -13.00 -31.53
CA PRO A 133 13.92 -12.25 -31.22
C PRO A 133 13.01 -13.03 -30.25
N HIS A 134 12.47 -12.33 -29.27
CA HIS A 134 11.52 -12.84 -28.29
C HIS A 134 10.40 -11.83 -28.08
N GLU A 135 9.18 -12.22 -28.43
CA GLU A 135 7.97 -11.50 -28.07
C GLU A 135 7.63 -11.75 -26.60
N VAL A 136 7.51 -10.67 -25.84
CA VAL A 136 7.17 -10.70 -24.42
C VAL A 136 5.89 -9.90 -24.21
N GLU A 137 4.93 -10.49 -23.50
CA GLU A 137 3.70 -9.83 -23.10
C GLU A 137 3.93 -8.90 -21.89
N TYR A 138 3.40 -7.70 -22.01
CA TYR A 138 3.38 -6.66 -21.00
C TYR A 138 1.99 -6.05 -20.88
N THR A 139 1.79 -5.28 -19.83
CA THR A 139 0.62 -4.45 -19.59
C THR A 139 1.09 -3.03 -19.34
N LEU A 140 0.47 -2.06 -20.00
CA LEU A 140 0.68 -0.63 -19.79
C LEU A 140 -0.54 -0.02 -19.12
N ASN A 141 -0.34 0.85 -18.13
CA ASN A 141 -1.41 1.64 -17.53
C ASN A 141 -1.03 3.12 -17.54
N PHE A 142 -1.88 3.97 -18.13
CA PHE A 142 -1.68 5.41 -18.21
C PHE A 142 -2.57 6.13 -17.20
N HIS A 143 -1.96 6.78 -16.21
CA HIS A 143 -2.71 7.37 -15.10
C HIS A 143 -3.18 8.79 -15.42
N ALA A 144 -4.48 8.96 -15.62
CA ALA A 144 -5.09 10.23 -16.00
C ALA A 144 -5.23 11.21 -14.83
N GLY A 145 -5.41 10.72 -13.60
CA GLY A 145 -5.55 11.55 -12.39
C GLY A 145 -4.34 12.42 -12.05
N ASN A 146 -3.18 12.11 -12.65
CA ASN A 146 -1.92 12.83 -12.46
C ASN A 146 -1.46 13.56 -13.73
N ALA A 147 -2.33 13.69 -14.75
CA ALA A 147 -1.96 14.30 -16.02
C ALA A 147 -1.65 15.80 -15.85
N VAL A 148 -0.41 16.20 -16.16
CA VAL A 148 -0.01 17.61 -16.17
C VAL A 148 0.05 18.09 -17.62
N THR A 149 -0.62 19.20 -17.92
CA THR A 149 -0.51 19.84 -19.25
C THR A 149 0.90 20.41 -19.42
N ALA A 150 1.58 19.99 -20.49
CA ALA A 150 2.91 20.50 -20.81
C ALA A 150 2.78 21.94 -21.34
N GLY A 151 2.83 22.92 -20.45
CA GLY A 151 2.83 24.33 -20.79
C GLY A 151 4.10 24.74 -21.55
N ALA A 152 3.93 25.41 -22.69
CA ALA A 152 5.01 26.14 -23.34
C ALA A 152 5.40 27.34 -22.46
N ASP A 153 6.64 27.36 -21.99
CA ASP A 153 7.35 28.45 -21.30
C ASP A 153 6.54 29.34 -20.34
N GLY A 154 6.71 29.06 -19.04
CA GLY A 154 6.80 30.06 -17.97
C GLY A 154 5.54 30.84 -17.60
N ALA A 155 4.67 30.26 -16.77
CA ALA A 155 3.94 30.94 -15.68
C ALA A 155 3.09 29.92 -14.91
N GLU A 156 3.06 30.03 -13.59
CA GLU A 156 2.12 29.31 -12.72
C GLU A 156 0.67 29.54 -13.17
N ASN A 157 -0.06 28.45 -13.42
CA ASN A 157 -1.49 28.29 -13.15
C ASN A 157 -1.91 26.84 -13.43
N GLY A 158 -1.97 26.02 -12.38
CA GLY A 158 -2.54 24.68 -12.43
C GLY A 158 -4.06 24.78 -12.46
N GLN A 159 -4.65 24.61 -13.65
CA GLN A 159 -6.09 24.46 -13.81
C GLN A 159 -6.41 22.97 -13.79
N GLN A 160 -6.89 22.54 -12.63
CA GLN A 160 -7.45 21.21 -12.38
C GLN A 160 -8.68 21.05 -13.28
N ALA A 161 -8.75 19.95 -14.03
CA ALA A 161 -9.94 19.59 -14.81
C ALA A 161 -11.11 19.39 -13.82
N GLY A 162 -11.99 20.39 -13.76
CA GLY A 162 -13.10 20.43 -12.83
C GLY A 162 -14.25 19.56 -13.32
N ALA A 163 -14.70 18.64 -12.46
CA ALA A 163 -16.05 18.09 -12.55
C ALA A 163 -17.01 19.11 -11.92
N ASP A 164 -17.46 20.09 -12.72
CA ASP A 164 -18.48 21.05 -12.29
C ASP A 164 -19.89 20.44 -12.45
N GLY A 165 -20.67 20.55 -11.38
CA GLY A 165 -22.08 20.18 -11.36
C GLY A 165 -22.95 21.18 -12.12
N THR A 166 -24.13 20.71 -12.54
CA THR A 166 -25.23 21.59 -12.93
C THR A 166 -26.52 21.11 -12.31
N GLY A 167 -27.10 21.94 -11.44
CA GLY A 167 -28.50 21.84 -11.06
C GLY A 167 -29.41 22.36 -12.17
N ALA A 168 -30.62 21.81 -12.23
CA ALA A 168 -31.77 22.44 -12.88
C ALA A 168 -33.02 22.21 -12.04
N ALA A 169 -33.59 23.31 -11.54
CA ALA A 169 -34.90 23.36 -10.92
C ALA A 169 -35.99 23.51 -11.98
N ALA A 170 -37.13 22.84 -11.79
CA ALA A 170 -38.49 23.41 -11.81
C ALA A 170 -39.55 22.31 -12.01
N GLY A 171 -40.56 22.29 -11.13
CA GLY A 171 -41.73 21.43 -11.28
C GLY A 171 -42.64 21.46 -10.06
N ALA A 172 -43.28 22.60 -9.82
CA ALA A 172 -44.36 22.72 -8.85
C ALA A 172 -45.56 21.84 -9.25
N ASN A 173 -46.14 21.13 -8.30
CA ASN A 173 -47.59 21.01 -8.18
C ASN A 173 -48.00 20.64 -6.76
N ASP A 174 -48.86 21.50 -6.23
CA ASP A 174 -49.66 21.41 -5.01
C ASP A 174 -50.69 20.27 -5.10
N THR A 175 -50.92 19.56 -3.99
CA THR A 175 -52.26 19.35 -3.39
C THR A 175 -52.23 18.31 -2.26
N GLY A 176 -52.71 18.71 -1.07
CA GLY A 176 -53.62 17.88 -0.29
C GLY A 176 -53.16 17.36 1.09
N MET A 177 -53.51 18.13 2.13
CA MET A 177 -54.09 17.69 3.42
C MET A 177 -53.52 16.44 4.15
N SER A 178 -53.00 16.64 5.37
CA SER A 178 -53.79 16.46 6.61
C SER A 178 -52.97 16.64 7.89
N ALA A 179 -53.46 17.57 8.71
CA ALA A 179 -53.27 17.83 10.13
C ALA A 179 -52.80 16.68 11.06
N GLY A 180 -51.92 17.07 12.00
CA GLY A 180 -51.70 16.43 13.29
C GLY A 180 -51.05 17.41 14.27
N LYS A 181 -51.88 18.11 15.06
CA LYS A 181 -51.49 19.09 16.09
C LYS A 181 -50.76 18.41 17.26
N ASN A 182 -49.71 19.06 17.79
CA ASN A 182 -49.63 19.31 19.23
C ASN A 182 -48.80 20.56 19.55
N ALA A 183 -49.45 21.49 20.27
CA ALA A 183 -48.84 22.61 20.99
C ALA A 183 -48.14 22.06 22.25
N GLY A 184 -47.16 22.69 22.90
CA GLY A 184 -46.55 24.01 22.78
C GLY A 184 -45.95 24.34 24.15
N ALA A 185 -44.76 24.91 24.21
CA ALA A 185 -44.28 25.69 25.36
C ALA A 185 -43.25 26.70 24.89
N LYS A 186 -43.66 27.97 24.91
CA LYS A 186 -42.81 29.14 24.68
C LYS A 186 -41.89 29.35 25.88
N GLY A 187 -40.60 29.50 25.62
CA GLY A 187 -39.60 30.04 26.53
C GLY A 187 -38.64 30.93 25.74
N THR A 188 -38.87 32.23 25.88
CA THR A 188 -38.12 33.41 25.41
C THR A 188 -36.68 33.23 24.90
N SER A 189 -36.47 33.74 23.69
CA SER A 189 -35.19 34.16 23.10
C SER A 189 -34.53 35.25 23.95
N ALA A 190 -33.27 35.02 24.32
CA ALA A 190 -32.26 36.06 24.46
C ALA A 190 -31.01 35.56 23.72
N ALA A 191 -30.90 36.01 22.47
CA ALA A 191 -29.69 35.89 21.68
C ALA A 191 -28.64 36.85 22.28
N THR A 192 -27.66 36.28 22.98
CA THR A 192 -26.34 36.91 23.14
C THR A 192 -25.36 36.02 22.40
N GLY A 193 -25.03 36.44 21.17
CA GLY A 193 -23.91 35.91 20.42
C GLY A 193 -22.63 36.13 21.22
N SER A 194 -22.13 35.06 21.81
CA SER A 194 -20.75 34.94 22.27
C SER A 194 -20.03 34.16 21.16
N ASN A 195 -19.43 34.88 20.21
CA ASN A 195 -18.26 34.35 19.50
C ASN A 195 -17.12 34.26 20.52
N SER A 196 -17.20 33.27 21.40
CA SER A 196 -16.07 32.80 22.18
C SER A 196 -15.29 31.90 21.24
N THR A 197 -14.33 32.48 20.51
CA THR A 197 -13.22 31.68 19.98
C THR A 197 -12.59 31.01 21.20
N ALA A 198 -12.89 29.73 21.42
CA ALA A 198 -12.26 28.95 22.48
C ALA A 198 -10.73 29.09 22.32
N ALA A 199 -10.02 29.24 23.43
CA ALA A 199 -8.56 29.31 23.38
C ALA A 199 -8.01 27.96 22.90
N PRO A 200 -6.96 27.94 22.05
CA PRO A 200 -6.35 26.70 21.60
C PRO A 200 -5.91 25.85 22.79
N LEU A 201 -5.92 24.53 22.62
CA LEU A 201 -5.43 23.60 23.62
C LEU A 201 -3.96 23.92 23.93
N VAL A 202 -3.62 23.91 25.22
CA VAL A 202 -2.26 24.19 25.68
C VAL A 202 -1.45 22.91 25.53
N TYR A 203 -0.54 22.89 24.56
CA TYR A 203 0.39 21.78 24.35
C TYR A 203 1.25 21.56 25.59
N ASP A 204 1.41 20.29 26.00
CA ASP A 204 2.25 19.88 27.11
C ASP A 204 3.53 19.20 26.60
N HIS A 205 3.39 18.01 26.00
CA HIS A 205 4.51 17.23 25.45
C HIS A 205 4.05 16.24 24.38
N SER A 206 4.99 15.61 23.68
CA SER A 206 4.73 14.53 22.73
C SER A 206 5.26 13.20 23.26
N MET A 207 4.63 12.10 22.84
CA MET A 207 5.12 10.75 23.10
C MET A 207 6.48 10.55 22.42
N GLU A 208 7.49 10.21 23.21
CA GLU A 208 8.81 9.84 22.71
C GLU A 208 8.77 8.44 22.10
N LEU A 209 9.03 8.31 20.80
CA LEU A 209 9.04 7.04 20.06
C LEU A 209 10.48 6.51 19.90
N SER A 210 10.63 5.18 19.94
CA SER A 210 11.93 4.51 19.80
C SER A 210 12.19 3.95 18.39
N TYR A 211 11.15 3.47 17.71
CA TYR A 211 11.26 2.76 16.42
C TYR A 211 10.13 3.09 15.44
N ALA A 212 8.94 3.45 15.91
CA ALA A 212 7.82 3.79 15.03
C ALA A 212 8.01 5.17 14.41
N GLU A 213 7.78 5.24 13.10
CA GLU A 213 7.90 6.48 12.33
C GLU A 213 6.55 6.93 11.76
N ASN A 214 5.53 6.07 11.74
CA ASN A 214 4.29 6.33 11.01
C ASN A 214 3.16 6.94 11.87
N PHE A 215 3.39 7.18 13.16
CA PHE A 215 2.45 7.89 14.03
C PHE A 215 3.11 8.90 14.97
N ALA A 216 2.30 9.76 15.56
CA ALA A 216 2.67 10.64 16.67
C ALA A 216 1.51 10.73 17.68
N VAL A 217 1.82 11.06 18.94
CA VAL A 217 0.82 11.35 19.98
C VAL A 217 1.25 12.61 20.72
N ASP A 218 0.42 13.64 20.68
CA ASP A 218 0.63 14.89 21.42
C ASP A 218 -0.34 14.98 22.60
N TYR A 219 0.18 15.37 23.76
CA TYR A 219 -0.58 15.58 24.98
C TYR A 219 -0.77 17.07 25.25
N TYR A 220 -1.96 17.41 25.74
CA TYR A 220 -2.36 18.78 26.04
C TYR A 220 -2.90 18.87 27.47
N GLU A 221 -2.80 20.07 28.06
CA GLU A 221 -3.38 20.34 29.37
C GLU A 221 -4.87 19.98 29.42
N GLY A 222 -5.34 19.54 30.59
CA GLY A 222 -6.72 19.09 30.77
C GLY A 222 -6.96 17.64 30.33
N GLY A 223 -5.93 16.94 29.85
CA GLY A 223 -5.92 15.49 29.56
C GLY A 223 -6.20 15.13 28.10
N TYR A 224 -6.32 16.11 27.21
CA TYR A 224 -6.58 15.85 25.79
C TYR A 224 -5.36 15.23 25.12
N LYS A 225 -5.62 14.33 24.16
CA LYS A 225 -4.59 13.62 23.39
C LYS A 225 -4.90 13.79 21.90
N LEU A 226 -3.90 14.10 21.08
CA LEU A 226 -4.01 14.13 19.63
C LEU A 226 -3.14 13.02 19.05
N LEU A 227 -3.79 11.98 18.53
CA LEU A 227 -3.12 10.88 17.86
C LEU A 227 -3.08 11.19 16.36
N THR A 228 -1.93 11.05 15.71
CA THR A 228 -1.74 11.40 14.29
C THR A 228 -1.14 10.22 13.54
N THR A 229 -1.70 9.88 12.38
CA THR A 229 -1.09 8.96 11.40
C THR A 229 -0.34 9.77 10.35
N ARG A 230 0.98 9.66 10.31
CA ARG A 230 1.85 10.57 9.54
C ARG A 230 1.71 10.44 8.02
N LEU A 231 1.36 9.26 7.51
CA LEU A 231 1.30 9.02 6.06
C LEU A 231 0.20 9.82 5.36
N ASN A 232 -0.97 9.93 5.98
CA ASN A 232 -2.12 10.66 5.42
C ASN A 232 -2.47 11.93 6.22
N GLY A 233 -1.81 12.15 7.36
CA GLY A 233 -2.05 13.28 8.24
C GLY A 233 -3.37 13.20 9.01
N ASP A 234 -4.08 12.07 8.99
CA ASP A 234 -5.31 11.90 9.75
C ASP A 234 -5.02 11.98 11.26
N ARG A 235 -5.97 12.56 11.99
CA ARG A 235 -5.83 12.88 13.41
C ARG A 235 -7.05 12.41 14.19
N ILE A 236 -6.82 12.01 15.44
CA ILE A 236 -7.85 11.69 16.41
C ILE A 236 -7.62 12.55 17.65
N LEU A 237 -8.55 13.46 17.93
CA LEU A 237 -8.61 14.18 19.20
C LEU A 237 -9.42 13.36 20.21
N ILE A 238 -8.74 12.91 21.26
CA ILE A 238 -9.36 12.26 22.41
C ILE A 238 -9.72 13.31 23.44
N VAL A 239 -11.02 13.39 23.74
CA VAL A 239 -11.61 14.29 24.71
C VAL A 239 -11.81 13.53 26.03
N PRO A 240 -11.23 14.01 27.15
CA PRO A 240 -11.37 13.35 28.44
C PRO A 240 -12.82 13.31 28.91
N LYS A 241 -13.25 12.22 29.56
CA LYS A 241 -14.66 11.93 29.96
C LYS A 241 -15.43 13.10 30.59
N HIS A 242 -14.74 13.99 31.31
CA HIS A 242 -15.34 15.11 32.04
C HIS A 242 -15.24 16.46 31.32
N GLN A 243 -14.64 16.48 30.14
CA GLN A 243 -14.52 17.64 29.28
C GLN A 243 -15.59 17.63 28.19
N GLN A 244 -15.88 18.80 27.62
CA GLN A 244 -16.73 18.89 26.44
C GLN A 244 -15.89 18.81 25.17
N ALA A 245 -16.44 18.12 24.17
CA ALA A 245 -15.90 18.14 22.82
C ALA A 245 -15.85 19.59 22.33
N PRO A 246 -14.72 20.05 21.77
CA PRO A 246 -14.63 21.44 21.36
C PRO A 246 -15.52 21.74 20.14
N GLU A 247 -16.27 22.85 20.16
CA GLU A 247 -17.18 23.22 19.05
C GLU A 247 -16.47 23.38 17.71
N ASN A 248 -15.20 23.78 17.73
CA ASN A 248 -14.33 23.84 16.55
C ASN A 248 -12.98 23.19 16.89
N ALA A 249 -12.97 21.87 17.05
CA ALA A 249 -11.76 21.11 17.41
C ALA A 249 -10.58 21.41 16.47
N GLU A 250 -10.84 21.61 15.18
CA GLU A 250 -9.83 21.94 14.17
C GLU A 250 -9.07 23.23 14.47
N ALA A 251 -9.75 24.25 15.00
CA ALA A 251 -9.13 25.52 15.38
C ALA A 251 -8.37 25.47 16.72
N LEU A 252 -8.50 24.37 17.46
CA LEU A 252 -8.04 24.25 18.84
C LEU A 252 -6.88 23.28 19.02
N VAL A 253 -6.68 22.40 18.05
CA VAL A 253 -5.45 21.63 17.91
C VAL A 253 -4.48 22.40 17.02
N SER A 254 -3.19 22.38 17.36
CA SER A 254 -2.20 22.90 16.42
C SER A 254 -2.27 22.04 15.14
N PRO A 255 -2.16 22.63 13.94
CA PRO A 255 -1.92 21.82 12.75
C PRO A 255 -0.72 20.91 13.05
N SER A 256 -0.85 19.62 12.71
CA SER A 256 0.24 18.65 12.84
C SER A 256 1.55 19.33 12.45
N ALA A 257 2.58 19.22 13.31
CA ALA A 257 3.87 19.85 13.06
C ALA A 257 4.53 19.36 11.75
N GLU A 258 3.98 18.30 11.15
CA GLU A 258 4.43 17.65 9.94
C GLU A 258 3.30 17.61 8.89
N GLY A 259 3.54 18.22 7.72
CA GLY A 259 2.68 18.10 6.53
C GLY A 259 1.38 18.93 6.52
N LYS A 260 0.57 18.75 5.47
CA LYS A 260 -0.81 19.25 5.43
C LYS A 260 -1.67 18.35 6.34
N PRO A 261 -2.47 18.91 7.26
CA PRO A 261 -3.32 18.09 8.12
C PRO A 261 -4.35 17.31 7.28
N GLY A 262 -4.50 16.03 7.58
CA GLY A 262 -5.60 15.19 7.12
C GLY A 262 -6.85 15.42 7.98
N LYS A 263 -7.79 14.46 7.95
CA LYS A 263 -9.07 14.63 8.64
C LYS A 263 -8.89 14.61 10.16
N LEU A 264 -9.83 15.25 10.87
CA LEU A 264 -9.86 15.23 12.34
C LEU A 264 -11.09 14.46 12.83
N ILE A 265 -10.83 13.40 13.59
CA ILE A 265 -11.84 12.59 14.26
C ILE A 265 -11.87 13.01 15.73
N VAL A 266 -13.04 13.31 16.29
CA VAL A 266 -13.17 13.67 17.70
C VAL A 266 -13.86 12.53 18.44
N LEU A 267 -13.17 11.90 19.38
CA LEU A 267 -13.71 10.82 20.20
C LEU A 267 -13.72 11.24 21.68
N GLN A 268 -14.75 10.80 22.39
CA GLN A 268 -14.93 11.06 23.82
C GLN A 268 -14.55 9.81 24.61
N GLU A 269 -13.77 9.96 25.68
CA GLU A 269 -13.49 8.83 26.58
C GLU A 269 -14.71 8.42 27.43
N PRO A 270 -14.88 7.12 27.73
CA PRO A 270 -14.07 6.01 27.22
C PRO A 270 -14.41 5.68 25.75
N VAL A 271 -13.40 5.43 24.93
CA VAL A 271 -13.59 5.03 23.53
C VAL A 271 -14.18 3.62 23.48
N LYS A 272 -15.37 3.50 22.87
CA LYS A 272 -16.18 2.26 22.78
C LYS A 272 -16.85 2.15 21.43
N ASN A 273 -17.41 0.97 21.15
CA ASN A 273 -18.16 0.64 19.92
C ASN A 273 -17.34 0.81 18.64
N LEU A 274 -16.09 0.35 18.67
CA LEU A 274 -15.21 0.34 17.50
C LEU A 274 -15.56 -0.82 16.57
N TYR A 275 -15.43 -0.57 15.27
CA TYR A 275 -15.43 -1.59 14.23
C TYR A 275 -14.00 -1.87 13.78
N LEU A 276 -13.45 -3.04 14.13
CA LEU A 276 -12.05 -3.39 13.84
C LEU A 276 -11.95 -4.37 12.66
N VAL A 277 -11.33 -3.91 11.58
CA VAL A 277 -11.09 -4.71 10.37
C VAL A 277 -9.61 -5.04 10.20
N ALA A 278 -8.71 -4.16 10.65
CA ALA A 278 -7.28 -4.42 10.72
C ALA A 278 -6.96 -5.54 11.76
N SER A 279 -7.07 -6.81 11.34
CA SER A 279 -7.04 -7.96 12.25
C SER A 279 -5.76 -8.11 13.07
N SER A 280 -4.62 -7.61 12.58
CA SER A 280 -3.35 -7.52 13.31
C SER A 280 -3.43 -6.62 14.55
N VAL A 281 -4.31 -5.62 14.56
CA VAL A 281 -4.52 -4.70 15.69
C VAL A 281 -5.30 -5.36 16.82
N MET A 282 -6.08 -6.41 16.54
CA MET A 282 -6.85 -7.13 17.56
C MET A 282 -5.96 -7.69 18.68
N ASP A 283 -4.74 -8.14 18.34
CA ASP A 283 -3.75 -8.60 19.32
C ASP A 283 -3.34 -7.50 20.30
N MET A 284 -3.16 -6.26 19.82
CA MET A 284 -2.86 -5.11 20.70
C MET A 284 -4.00 -4.85 21.68
N PHE A 285 -5.26 -4.85 21.22
CA PHE A 285 -6.43 -4.69 22.10
C PHE A 285 -6.56 -5.82 23.12
N ALA A 286 -6.32 -7.06 22.69
CA ALA A 286 -6.32 -8.20 23.59
C ALA A 286 -5.25 -8.08 24.67
N GLN A 287 -4.01 -7.71 24.30
CA GLN A 287 -2.90 -7.54 25.24
C GLN A 287 -3.10 -6.34 26.17
N LEU A 288 -3.79 -5.30 25.71
CA LEU A 288 -4.18 -4.15 26.53
C LEU A 288 -5.38 -4.44 27.46
N ASP A 289 -5.94 -5.65 27.47
CA ASP A 289 -7.20 -5.99 28.18
C ASP A 289 -8.36 -5.04 27.83
N SER A 290 -8.39 -4.54 26.58
CA SER A 290 -9.34 -3.52 26.12
C SER A 290 -10.28 -4.01 25.01
N MET A 291 -10.52 -5.32 24.97
CA MET A 291 -11.44 -5.95 24.01
C MET A 291 -12.86 -5.37 24.08
N ASP A 292 -13.28 -4.87 25.25
CA ASP A 292 -14.58 -4.25 25.46
C ASP A 292 -14.73 -2.89 24.75
N ALA A 293 -13.67 -2.35 24.14
CA ALA A 293 -13.74 -1.20 23.25
C ALA A 293 -14.23 -1.56 21.83
N ILE A 294 -14.07 -2.81 21.42
CA ILE A 294 -14.46 -3.31 20.10
C ILE A 294 -15.76 -4.10 20.23
N SER A 295 -16.81 -3.66 19.55
CA SER A 295 -18.08 -4.40 19.48
C SER A 295 -18.36 -5.01 18.12
N MET A 296 -17.61 -4.62 17.09
CA MET A 296 -17.77 -5.11 15.71
C MET A 296 -16.42 -5.45 15.09
N CYS A 297 -16.37 -6.48 14.24
CA CYS A 297 -15.13 -6.87 13.57
C CYS A 297 -15.30 -7.40 12.15
N GLY A 298 -14.18 -7.40 11.42
CA GLY A 298 -14.10 -7.81 10.02
C GLY A 298 -13.89 -9.29 9.74
N LEU A 299 -13.71 -10.13 10.76
CA LEU A 299 -13.46 -11.57 10.63
C LEU A 299 -14.48 -12.41 11.40
N LYS A 300 -14.76 -13.60 10.88
CA LYS A 300 -15.61 -14.58 11.55
C LYS A 300 -14.88 -15.32 12.66
N GLU A 301 -15.62 -16.00 13.53
CA GLU A 301 -15.06 -16.72 14.69
C GLU A 301 -14.00 -17.75 14.27
N GLU A 302 -14.25 -18.48 13.18
CA GLU A 302 -13.35 -19.50 12.65
C GLU A 302 -12.02 -18.93 12.12
N ASP A 303 -11.99 -17.65 11.72
CA ASP A 303 -10.84 -16.99 11.12
C ASP A 303 -9.96 -16.27 12.14
N TRP A 304 -10.43 -16.11 13.36
CA TRP A 304 -9.60 -15.58 14.45
C TRP A 304 -8.57 -16.61 14.90
N TYR A 305 -7.40 -16.14 15.28
CA TYR A 305 -6.41 -16.88 16.06
C TYR A 305 -6.25 -16.30 17.47
N ILE A 306 -6.71 -15.06 17.67
CA ILE A 306 -6.73 -14.38 18.96
C ILE A 306 -7.83 -15.00 19.86
N PRO A 307 -7.45 -15.69 20.97
CA PRO A 307 -8.43 -16.37 21.82
C PRO A 307 -9.47 -15.43 22.42
N ALA A 308 -9.06 -14.21 22.77
CA ALA A 308 -9.95 -13.19 23.32
C ALA A 308 -11.05 -12.78 22.32
N ALA A 309 -10.72 -12.66 21.03
CA ALA A 309 -11.71 -12.35 19.98
C ALA A 309 -12.71 -13.50 19.82
N LYS A 310 -12.24 -14.75 19.75
CA LYS A 310 -13.14 -15.93 19.71
C LYS A 310 -14.09 -15.97 20.89
N GLN A 311 -13.56 -15.73 22.09
CA GLN A 311 -14.37 -15.75 23.30
C GLN A 311 -15.41 -14.61 23.28
N ALA A 312 -15.00 -13.40 22.90
CA ALA A 312 -15.90 -12.26 22.79
C ALA A 312 -17.04 -12.48 21.77
N MET A 313 -16.77 -13.17 20.65
CA MET A 313 -17.79 -13.56 19.67
C MET A 313 -18.76 -14.59 20.21
N LYS A 314 -18.26 -15.63 20.91
CA LYS A 314 -19.11 -16.63 21.57
C LYS A 314 -20.02 -16.02 22.63
N ASP A 315 -19.50 -15.03 23.36
CA ASP A 315 -20.25 -14.31 24.40
C ASP A 315 -21.22 -13.26 23.81
N GLY A 316 -21.18 -13.02 22.50
CA GLY A 316 -22.01 -12.04 21.80
C GLY A 316 -21.62 -10.58 22.04
N THR A 317 -20.45 -10.35 22.63
CA THR A 317 -19.89 -9.00 22.89
C THR A 317 -19.11 -8.44 21.70
N LEU A 318 -18.68 -9.31 20.79
CA LEU A 318 -18.05 -8.96 19.52
C LEU A 318 -18.88 -9.52 18.36
N LEU A 319 -19.34 -8.66 17.45
CA LEU A 319 -20.18 -9.04 16.31
C LEU A 319 -19.36 -9.03 15.02
N TYR A 320 -19.63 -9.99 14.13
CA TYR A 320 -19.09 -9.94 12.77
C TYR A 320 -19.92 -8.95 11.94
N ALA A 321 -19.29 -7.86 11.48
CA ALA A 321 -19.95 -6.77 10.77
C ALA A 321 -19.45 -6.64 9.31
N GLY A 322 -19.07 -7.75 8.68
CA GLY A 322 -18.57 -7.77 7.31
C GLY A 322 -17.09 -7.36 7.21
N LYS A 323 -16.45 -7.68 6.09
CA LYS A 323 -15.03 -7.38 5.81
C LYS A 323 -14.84 -5.96 5.25
N TYR A 324 -13.60 -5.47 5.15
CA TYR A 324 -13.27 -4.13 4.63
C TYR A 324 -13.99 -3.79 3.32
N SER A 325 -14.10 -4.73 2.38
CA SER A 325 -14.69 -4.49 1.07
C SER A 325 -16.23 -4.55 1.06
N GLN A 326 -16.83 -5.10 2.12
CA GLN A 326 -18.27 -5.39 2.22
C GLN A 326 -18.71 -5.34 3.70
N PRO A 327 -18.70 -4.15 4.33
CA PRO A 327 -19.19 -4.00 5.69
C PRO A 327 -20.72 -4.10 5.75
N ASP A 328 -21.25 -4.56 6.87
CA ASP A 328 -22.67 -4.57 7.20
C ASP A 328 -23.08 -3.20 7.76
N TYR A 329 -23.39 -2.26 6.87
CA TYR A 329 -23.74 -0.89 7.24
C TYR A 329 -24.94 -0.80 8.19
N GLU A 330 -25.94 -1.68 8.04
CA GLU A 330 -27.11 -1.69 8.92
C GLU A 330 -26.71 -2.07 10.35
N LEU A 331 -25.85 -3.09 10.48
CA LEU A 331 -25.34 -3.49 11.78
C LEU A 331 -24.48 -2.39 12.41
N LEU A 332 -23.53 -1.81 11.66
CA LEU A 332 -22.65 -0.73 12.14
C LEU A 332 -23.44 0.46 12.68
N LEU A 333 -24.48 0.88 11.95
CA LEU A 333 -25.38 1.96 12.38
C LEU A 333 -26.19 1.58 13.61
N SER A 334 -26.76 0.37 13.65
CA SER A 334 -27.58 -0.10 14.78
C SER A 334 -26.79 -0.22 16.09
N GLN A 335 -25.48 -0.50 16.00
CA GLN A 335 -24.58 -0.61 17.13
C GLN A 335 -23.93 0.73 17.53
N ASN A 336 -24.27 1.83 16.83
CA ASN A 336 -23.67 3.15 17.02
C ASN A 336 -22.13 3.10 16.90
N CYS A 337 -21.64 2.54 15.80
CA CYS A 337 -20.21 2.48 15.51
C CYS A 337 -19.57 3.87 15.62
N SER A 338 -18.58 4.00 16.50
CA SER A 338 -17.93 5.30 16.79
C SER A 338 -16.81 5.61 15.81
N MET A 339 -16.10 4.59 15.33
CA MET A 339 -15.03 4.69 14.35
C MET A 339 -14.72 3.30 13.78
N ALA A 340 -14.42 3.23 12.48
CA ALA A 340 -13.84 2.07 11.82
C ALA A 340 -12.31 2.10 11.90
N ILE A 341 -11.67 0.99 12.27
CA ILE A 341 -10.21 0.80 12.24
C ILE A 341 -9.88 -0.13 11.08
N GLU A 342 -9.41 0.47 9.99
CA GLU A 342 -9.06 -0.17 8.73
C GLU A 342 -7.55 -0.28 8.56
N ASN A 343 -7.11 -1.18 7.69
CA ASN A 343 -5.75 -1.19 7.17
C ASN A 343 -5.73 -0.68 5.72
N SER A 344 -4.56 -0.62 5.09
CA SER A 344 -4.42 -0.07 3.73
C SER A 344 -5.21 -0.81 2.64
N MET A 345 -5.76 -2.01 2.91
CA MET A 345 -6.59 -2.73 1.93
C MET A 345 -7.85 -1.95 1.56
N ILE A 346 -8.33 -1.08 2.46
CA ILE A 346 -9.50 -0.25 2.22
C ILE A 346 -9.33 0.67 0.99
N TYR A 347 -8.09 1.00 0.61
CA TYR A 347 -7.79 1.81 -0.58
C TYR A 347 -8.11 1.11 -1.90
N HIS A 348 -8.29 -0.21 -1.90
CA HIS A 348 -8.77 -0.94 -3.08
C HIS A 348 -10.29 -0.84 -3.28
N THR A 349 -11.01 -0.30 -2.30
CA THR A 349 -12.48 -0.13 -2.29
C THR A 349 -12.84 1.25 -1.73
N PRO A 350 -12.41 2.35 -2.39
CA PRO A 350 -12.63 3.72 -1.90
C PRO A 350 -14.11 4.05 -1.66
N GLU A 351 -15.02 3.46 -2.42
CA GLU A 351 -16.47 3.61 -2.29
C GLU A 351 -16.98 3.15 -0.91
N VAL A 352 -16.28 2.23 -0.24
CA VAL A 352 -16.63 1.82 1.13
C VAL A 352 -16.28 2.91 2.12
N MET A 353 -15.14 3.60 1.97
CA MET A 353 -14.77 4.71 2.85
C MET A 353 -15.74 5.87 2.70
N GLU A 354 -16.06 6.25 1.46
CA GLU A 354 -17.03 7.31 1.16
C GLU A 354 -18.38 6.99 1.82
N LYS A 355 -18.83 5.74 1.73
CA LYS A 355 -20.11 5.33 2.32
C LYS A 355 -20.10 5.27 3.85
N LEU A 356 -18.98 4.87 4.48
CA LEU A 356 -18.82 4.97 5.93
C LEU A 356 -18.90 6.44 6.38
N GLU A 357 -18.25 7.35 5.65
CA GLU A 357 -18.27 8.79 5.91
C GLU A 357 -19.66 9.40 5.71
N GLU A 358 -20.38 9.03 4.64
CA GLU A 358 -21.79 9.44 4.42
C GLU A 358 -22.70 9.05 5.59
N PHE A 359 -22.42 7.93 6.24
CA PHE A 359 -23.14 7.45 7.42
C PHE A 359 -22.62 8.05 8.73
N GLY A 360 -21.64 8.94 8.68
CA GLY A 360 -21.04 9.59 9.85
C GLY A 360 -20.17 8.65 10.69
N ILE A 361 -19.68 7.56 10.11
CA ILE A 361 -18.72 6.65 10.75
C ILE A 361 -17.32 7.05 10.27
N PRO A 362 -16.51 7.72 11.12
CA PRO A 362 -15.16 8.08 10.73
C PRO A 362 -14.29 6.82 10.61
N THR A 363 -13.31 6.85 9.70
CA THR A 363 -12.39 5.73 9.47
C THR A 363 -10.97 6.11 9.87
N LEU A 364 -10.32 5.36 10.76
CA LEU A 364 -8.88 5.39 10.95
C LEU A 364 -8.25 4.33 10.04
N VAL A 365 -7.28 4.74 9.22
CA VAL A 365 -6.39 3.78 8.53
C VAL A 365 -5.10 3.67 9.35
N GLU A 366 -4.83 2.49 9.90
CA GLU A 366 -3.61 2.21 10.65
C GLU A 366 -2.46 1.78 9.73
N TYR A 367 -1.23 2.15 10.09
CA TYR A 367 -0.03 1.95 9.27
C TYR A 367 1.06 1.16 10.01
N SER A 368 0.69 0.35 11.00
CA SER A 368 1.67 -0.49 11.72
C SER A 368 2.40 -1.43 10.78
N SER A 369 1.73 -1.95 9.75
CA SER A 369 2.34 -2.83 8.73
C SER A 369 3.31 -2.12 7.78
N TYR A 370 3.38 -0.79 7.83
CA TYR A 370 4.26 0.04 7.00
C TYR A 370 5.52 0.48 7.77
N GLU A 371 5.64 0.09 9.04
CA GLU A 371 6.89 0.28 9.78
C GLU A 371 7.95 -0.69 9.24
N GLU A 372 9.11 -0.13 8.89
CA GLU A 372 10.27 -0.89 8.42
C GLU A 372 10.84 -1.74 9.56
N HIS A 373 10.98 -1.13 10.75
CA HIS A 373 11.54 -1.82 11.90
C HIS A 373 10.49 -2.75 12.54
N PRO A 374 10.80 -4.02 12.84
CA PRO A 374 9.86 -4.95 13.49
C PRO A 374 9.33 -4.44 14.83
N LEU A 375 10.16 -3.78 15.63
CA LEU A 375 9.72 -3.13 16.86
C LEU A 375 8.94 -1.83 16.63
N GLY A 376 9.07 -1.17 15.47
CA GLY A 376 8.19 -0.06 15.10
C GLY A 376 6.75 -0.53 15.00
N ARG A 377 6.53 -1.71 14.38
CA ARG A 377 5.20 -2.37 14.31
C ARG A 377 4.60 -2.62 15.70
N VAL A 378 5.43 -3.11 16.63
CA VAL A 378 5.03 -3.37 18.02
C VAL A 378 4.71 -2.07 18.75
N GLU A 379 5.46 -1.00 18.51
CA GLU A 379 5.32 0.28 19.21
C GLU A 379 3.94 0.93 18.98
N TRP A 380 3.22 0.56 17.92
CA TRP A 380 1.81 0.94 17.71
C TRP A 380 0.88 0.50 18.86
N VAL A 381 1.28 -0.45 19.71
CA VAL A 381 0.56 -0.72 20.97
C VAL A 381 0.44 0.54 21.85
N ARG A 382 1.39 1.48 21.76
CA ARG A 382 1.39 2.75 22.49
C ARG A 382 0.41 3.75 21.86
N PHE A 383 0.26 3.74 20.54
CA PHE A 383 -0.81 4.47 19.86
C PHE A 383 -2.19 4.03 20.36
N PHE A 384 -2.46 2.71 20.36
CA PHE A 384 -3.72 2.18 20.86
C PHE A 384 -3.85 2.28 22.39
N GLY A 385 -2.73 2.25 23.12
CA GLY A 385 -2.69 2.56 24.55
C GLY A 385 -3.20 3.97 24.83
N ALA A 386 -2.71 4.97 24.10
CA ALA A 386 -3.16 6.36 24.22
C ALA A 386 -4.63 6.53 23.82
N LEU A 387 -5.10 5.82 22.78
CA LEU A 387 -6.50 5.81 22.35
C LEU A 387 -7.45 5.30 23.45
N LEU A 388 -6.99 4.36 24.27
CA LEU A 388 -7.81 3.58 25.21
C LEU A 388 -7.57 3.94 26.69
N ASP A 389 -6.74 4.95 26.96
CA ASP A 389 -6.29 5.32 28.32
C ASP A 389 -5.60 4.14 29.05
N GLN A 390 -4.68 3.48 28.34
CA GLN A 390 -3.91 2.30 28.77
C GLN A 390 -2.40 2.47 28.54
N GLU A 391 -1.88 3.70 28.54
CA GLU A 391 -0.47 3.99 28.22
C GLU A 391 0.53 3.25 29.10
N GLU A 392 0.32 3.20 30.42
CA GLU A 392 1.24 2.51 31.34
C GLU A 392 1.40 1.03 30.96
N LYS A 393 0.30 0.38 30.60
CA LYS A 393 0.31 -1.01 30.18
C LYS A 393 0.93 -1.19 28.79
N ALA A 394 0.64 -0.28 27.87
CA ALA A 394 1.24 -0.27 26.54
C ALA A 394 2.77 -0.15 26.61
N ASP A 395 3.29 0.75 27.44
CA ASP A 395 4.73 0.92 27.67
C ASP A 395 5.36 -0.34 28.24
N GLN A 396 4.72 -0.99 29.22
CA GLN A 396 5.21 -2.26 29.77
C GLN A 396 5.26 -3.39 28.73
N LEU A 397 4.24 -3.47 27.86
CA LEU A 397 4.19 -4.46 26.78
C LEU A 397 5.31 -4.21 25.75
N PHE A 398 5.52 -2.95 25.38
CA PHE A 398 6.54 -2.57 24.43
C PHE A 398 7.97 -2.79 24.96
N GLU A 399 8.24 -2.37 26.21
CA GLU A 399 9.55 -2.58 26.83
C GLU A 399 9.89 -4.07 26.95
N ARG A 400 8.90 -4.94 27.18
CA ARG A 400 9.13 -6.40 27.18
C ARG A 400 9.66 -6.90 25.84
N GLN A 401 9.16 -6.36 24.72
CA GLN A 401 9.60 -6.73 23.38
C GLN A 401 11.00 -6.16 23.07
N LYS A 402 11.30 -4.94 23.53
CA LYS A 402 12.66 -4.37 23.47
C LYS A 402 13.66 -5.22 24.25
N GLU A 403 13.32 -5.63 25.46
CA GLU A 403 14.19 -6.49 26.26
C GLU A 403 14.38 -7.88 25.63
N ALA A 404 13.40 -8.40 24.89
CA ALA A 404 13.57 -9.62 24.11
C ALA A 404 14.61 -9.45 22.99
N LEU A 405 14.53 -8.36 22.23
CA LEU A 405 15.51 -8.05 21.20
C LEU A 405 16.92 -7.85 21.79
N LYS A 406 17.06 -7.07 22.88
CA LYS A 406 18.36 -6.82 23.53
C LYS A 406 19.08 -8.09 23.96
N ARG A 407 18.34 -9.13 24.39
CA ARG A 407 18.95 -10.42 24.74
C ARG A 407 19.60 -11.08 23.54
N VAL A 408 18.95 -11.01 22.39
CA VAL A 408 19.44 -11.56 21.12
C VAL A 408 20.62 -10.75 20.59
N GLU A 409 20.53 -9.42 20.61
CA GLU A 409 21.62 -8.53 20.13
C GLU A 409 22.90 -8.62 20.98
N ALA A 410 22.81 -9.13 22.21
CA ALA A 410 23.96 -9.36 23.08
C ALA A 410 24.77 -10.62 22.69
N GLU A 411 24.22 -11.48 21.82
CA GLU A 411 24.87 -12.69 21.35
C GLU A 411 25.62 -12.48 20.02
N GLU A 412 26.59 -13.35 19.72
CA GLU A 412 27.35 -13.24 18.47
C GLU A 412 26.48 -13.63 17.27
N SER A 413 26.58 -12.84 16.20
CA SER A 413 25.95 -13.18 14.93
C SER A 413 26.47 -14.53 14.43
N THR A 414 25.55 -15.41 14.09
CA THR A 414 25.87 -16.73 13.51
C THR A 414 26.30 -16.63 12.05
N GLY A 415 25.85 -15.58 11.35
CA GLY A 415 26.06 -15.38 9.91
C GLY A 415 25.41 -16.44 9.02
N LYS A 416 24.61 -17.36 9.59
CA LYS A 416 23.96 -18.45 8.84
C LYS A 416 22.87 -17.90 7.94
N THR A 417 22.75 -18.50 6.75
CA THR A 417 21.84 -18.01 5.72
C THR A 417 20.44 -18.61 5.84
N VAL A 418 19.41 -17.79 5.66
CA VAL A 418 18.00 -18.17 5.79
C VAL A 418 17.24 -17.75 4.54
N ALA A 419 16.52 -18.69 3.92
CA ALA A 419 15.52 -18.37 2.91
C ALA A 419 14.12 -18.48 3.52
N PHE A 420 13.32 -17.42 3.37
CA PHE A 420 11.94 -17.35 3.81
C PHE A 420 11.03 -17.27 2.59
N PHE A 421 10.12 -18.23 2.43
CA PHE A 421 9.35 -18.38 1.19
C PHE A 421 8.04 -19.16 1.38
N TYR A 422 7.16 -19.10 0.38
CA TYR A 422 6.15 -20.15 0.15
C TYR A 422 5.98 -20.41 -1.34
N ILE A 423 5.34 -21.52 -1.69
CA ILE A 423 5.09 -21.90 -3.09
C ILE A 423 3.65 -21.51 -3.45
N THR A 424 3.49 -20.68 -4.48
CA THR A 424 2.18 -20.22 -4.95
C THR A 424 1.44 -21.33 -5.69
N SER A 425 0.13 -21.15 -5.89
CA SER A 425 -0.70 -22.12 -6.62
C SER A 425 -0.30 -22.28 -8.10
N ASN A 426 0.30 -21.25 -8.71
CA ASN A 426 0.83 -21.28 -10.07
C ASN A 426 2.30 -21.73 -10.15
N GLY A 427 2.89 -22.20 -9.04
CA GLY A 427 4.23 -22.81 -9.03
C GLY A 427 5.40 -21.82 -8.94
N LEU A 428 5.13 -20.52 -8.75
CA LEU A 428 6.15 -19.53 -8.42
C LEU A 428 6.57 -19.66 -6.96
N VAL A 429 7.74 -19.12 -6.62
CA VAL A 429 8.21 -19.04 -5.25
C VAL A 429 8.07 -17.60 -4.77
N GLN A 430 7.15 -17.36 -3.85
CA GLN A 430 7.02 -16.04 -3.24
C GLN A 430 7.98 -15.92 -2.06
N VAL A 431 8.81 -14.88 -2.09
CA VAL A 431 9.79 -14.53 -1.06
C VAL A 431 9.50 -13.12 -0.54
N ARG A 432 10.23 -12.69 0.49
CA ARG A 432 10.10 -11.34 1.05
C ARG A 432 11.07 -10.39 0.35
N GLN A 433 10.67 -9.13 0.20
CA GLN A 433 11.58 -8.08 -0.27
C GLN A 433 12.67 -7.84 0.78
N SER A 434 13.86 -7.44 0.38
CA SER A 434 14.98 -7.30 1.33
C SER A 434 14.74 -6.19 2.37
N THR A 435 13.90 -5.20 2.07
CA THR A 435 13.49 -4.12 2.97
C THR A 435 12.32 -4.51 3.89
N ASP A 436 11.79 -5.72 3.75
CA ASP A 436 10.68 -6.20 4.56
C ASP A 436 11.10 -6.53 6.01
N TYR A 437 10.13 -6.46 6.93
CA TYR A 437 10.36 -6.72 8.35
C TYR A 437 10.86 -8.15 8.64
N ILE A 438 10.52 -9.16 7.83
CA ILE A 438 10.97 -10.56 8.07
C ILE A 438 12.48 -10.71 7.83
N PRO A 439 13.05 -10.31 6.67
CA PRO A 439 14.49 -10.21 6.50
C PRO A 439 15.16 -9.41 7.61
N LYS A 440 14.57 -8.27 8.02
CA LYS A 440 15.12 -7.50 9.13
C LYS A 440 15.15 -8.28 10.45
N MET A 441 14.11 -9.05 10.76
CA MET A 441 14.09 -9.93 11.94
C MET A 441 15.16 -11.02 11.86
N ILE A 442 15.41 -11.61 10.68
CA ILE A 442 16.48 -12.60 10.48
C ILE A 442 17.85 -11.98 10.74
N GLU A 443 18.09 -10.75 10.27
CA GLU A 443 19.33 -10.01 10.53
C GLU A 443 19.51 -9.71 12.03
N LEU A 444 18.47 -9.17 12.67
CA LEU A 444 18.46 -8.88 14.11
C LEU A 444 18.68 -10.14 14.95
N ALA A 445 18.24 -11.30 14.45
CA ALA A 445 18.47 -12.60 15.07
C ALA A 445 19.90 -13.14 14.91
N GLY A 446 20.80 -12.41 14.24
CA GLY A 446 22.17 -12.84 13.96
C GLY A 446 22.29 -13.78 12.76
N GLY A 447 21.30 -13.79 11.87
CA GLY A 447 21.32 -14.52 10.61
C GLY A 447 21.57 -13.62 9.40
N LYS A 448 21.48 -14.20 8.20
CA LYS A 448 21.57 -13.48 6.93
C LYS A 448 20.44 -13.93 6.00
N TYR A 449 19.63 -13.00 5.51
CA TYR A 449 18.65 -13.32 4.48
C TYR A 449 19.35 -13.60 3.14
N VAL A 450 18.94 -14.65 2.42
CA VAL A 450 19.64 -15.09 1.20
C VAL A 450 19.49 -14.13 0.01
N PHE A 451 18.40 -13.36 -0.04
CA PHE A 451 18.14 -12.42 -1.13
C PHE A 451 18.45 -10.99 -0.66
N GLU A 452 19.59 -10.46 -1.08
CA GLU A 452 19.98 -9.06 -0.86
C GLU A 452 19.49 -8.18 -2.01
N ASN A 453 19.06 -6.94 -1.69
CA ASN A 453 18.58 -5.96 -2.67
C ASN A 453 17.48 -6.49 -3.62
N LEU A 454 16.63 -7.39 -3.12
CA LEU A 454 15.52 -7.96 -3.86
C LEU A 454 14.26 -7.13 -3.65
N GLY A 455 13.64 -6.72 -4.76
CA GLY A 455 12.50 -5.83 -4.77
C GLY A 455 12.91 -4.39 -5.04
N ASP A 456 11.94 -3.49 -4.94
CA ASP A 456 12.15 -2.06 -5.07
C ASP A 456 12.07 -1.46 -3.65
N PRO A 457 13.16 -0.85 -3.13
CA PRO A 457 13.18 -0.31 -1.77
C PRO A 457 12.18 0.83 -1.58
N ASP A 458 11.76 1.52 -2.65
CA ASP A 458 10.76 2.58 -2.59
C ASP A 458 9.32 2.03 -2.70
N SER A 459 9.18 0.74 -3.02
CA SER A 459 7.90 0.05 -3.10
C SER A 459 7.44 -0.44 -1.73
N ARG A 460 6.16 -0.22 -1.42
CA ARG A 460 5.52 -0.67 -0.18
C ARG A 460 5.08 -2.14 -0.20
N ARG A 461 5.45 -2.90 -1.24
CA ARG A 461 5.16 -4.33 -1.33
C ARG A 461 6.10 -5.11 -0.41
N SER A 462 5.56 -6.05 0.35
CA SER A 462 6.36 -6.89 1.26
C SER A 462 6.97 -8.13 0.60
N THR A 463 6.55 -8.47 -0.63
CA THR A 463 6.86 -9.75 -1.28
C THR A 463 7.24 -9.61 -2.75
N VAL A 464 7.95 -10.61 -3.27
CA VAL A 464 8.35 -10.77 -4.67
C VAL A 464 8.10 -12.22 -5.08
N ASN A 465 7.56 -12.44 -6.28
CA ASN A 465 7.45 -13.78 -6.86
C ASN A 465 8.68 -14.06 -7.75
N LEU A 466 9.37 -15.16 -7.48
CA LEU A 466 10.50 -15.65 -8.25
C LEU A 466 10.09 -16.87 -9.06
N GLN A 467 10.75 -17.06 -10.21
CA GLN A 467 10.75 -18.35 -10.88
C GLN A 467 11.51 -19.36 -10.03
N LEU A 468 11.21 -20.64 -10.20
CA LEU A 468 11.78 -21.70 -9.37
C LEU A 468 13.30 -21.81 -9.57
N GLU A 469 13.78 -21.57 -10.79
CA GLU A 469 15.19 -21.54 -11.15
C GLU A 469 15.94 -20.43 -10.41
N ASP A 470 15.40 -19.21 -10.39
CA ASP A 470 16.00 -18.07 -9.68
C ASP A 470 16.04 -18.33 -8.17
N PHE A 471 14.98 -18.90 -7.62
CA PHE A 471 14.95 -19.30 -6.22
C PHE A 471 15.98 -20.40 -5.92
N TYR A 472 16.12 -21.39 -6.81
CA TYR A 472 17.11 -22.46 -6.68
C TYR A 472 18.53 -21.87 -6.65
N ASP A 473 18.86 -21.00 -7.59
CA ASP A 473 20.18 -20.38 -7.65
C ASP A 473 20.49 -19.54 -6.41
N GLY A 474 19.51 -18.80 -5.88
CA GLY A 474 19.70 -17.95 -4.70
C GLY A 474 19.66 -18.68 -3.35
N ALA A 475 18.98 -19.82 -3.24
CA ALA A 475 18.69 -20.45 -1.95
C ALA A 475 19.14 -21.91 -1.79
N GLN A 476 19.67 -22.58 -2.83
CA GLN A 476 20.13 -23.98 -2.73
C GLN A 476 21.16 -24.23 -1.62
N ASP A 477 22.03 -23.25 -1.36
CA ASP A 477 23.10 -23.32 -0.35
C ASP A 477 22.70 -22.72 1.01
N ALA A 478 21.44 -22.34 1.19
CA ALA A 478 20.94 -21.79 2.45
C ALA A 478 21.14 -22.77 3.61
N ASP A 479 21.58 -22.26 4.77
CA ASP A 479 21.67 -23.06 6.00
C ASP A 479 20.29 -23.49 6.50
N PHE A 480 19.30 -22.60 6.37
CA PHE A 480 17.91 -22.82 6.78
C PHE A 480 16.92 -22.43 5.70
N LEU A 481 15.85 -23.22 5.62
CA LEU A 481 14.64 -22.89 4.88
C LEU A 481 13.50 -22.65 5.88
N VAL A 482 12.77 -21.56 5.71
CA VAL A 482 11.59 -21.21 6.51
C VAL A 482 10.39 -21.04 5.58
N TYR A 483 9.46 -21.98 5.65
CA TYR A 483 8.23 -21.97 4.87
C TYR A 483 7.16 -21.12 5.56
N ASN A 484 6.53 -20.22 4.82
CA ASN A 484 5.49 -19.34 5.35
C ASN A 484 4.11 -20.01 5.35
N THR A 485 3.73 -20.59 6.48
CA THR A 485 2.45 -21.29 6.65
C THR A 485 1.26 -20.35 6.83
N THR A 486 1.49 -19.04 7.02
CA THR A 486 0.37 -18.07 7.15
C THR A 486 -0.46 -17.99 5.88
N ILE A 487 0.15 -18.32 4.73
CA ILE A 487 -0.50 -18.26 3.41
C ILE A 487 -0.94 -19.65 2.94
N ASP A 488 -0.13 -20.68 3.17
CA ASP A 488 -0.41 -22.06 2.75
C ASP A 488 -0.28 -23.04 3.92
N ARG A 489 -1.43 -23.41 4.48
CA ARG A 489 -1.55 -24.27 5.66
C ARG A 489 -1.35 -25.76 5.38
N GLN A 490 -1.15 -26.14 4.12
CA GLN A 490 -1.08 -27.54 3.69
C GLN A 490 0.27 -28.20 3.98
N VAL A 491 1.31 -27.42 4.33
CA VAL A 491 2.65 -27.96 4.59
C VAL A 491 2.82 -28.23 6.09
N GLN A 492 2.70 -29.51 6.46
CA GLN A 492 2.84 -29.97 7.85
C GLN A 492 4.05 -30.90 8.04
N THR A 493 4.54 -31.50 6.97
CA THR A 493 5.71 -32.39 6.95
C THR A 493 6.68 -32.04 5.83
N LEU A 494 7.92 -32.51 5.93
CA LEU A 494 8.88 -32.35 4.84
C LEU A 494 8.37 -33.01 3.54
N GLU A 495 7.65 -34.13 3.65
CA GLU A 495 7.07 -34.80 2.48
C GLU A 495 6.03 -33.92 1.77
N ASP A 496 5.21 -33.18 2.51
CA ASP A 496 4.20 -32.27 1.92
C ASP A 496 4.87 -31.14 1.14
N LEU A 497 5.95 -30.55 1.69
CA LEU A 497 6.73 -29.54 0.99
C LEU A 497 7.36 -30.10 -0.30
N LEU A 498 7.94 -31.31 -0.22
CA LEU A 498 8.58 -31.95 -1.38
C LEU A 498 7.60 -32.43 -2.45
N LYS A 499 6.33 -32.65 -2.09
CA LYS A 499 5.24 -32.87 -3.06
C LYS A 499 4.90 -31.60 -3.83
N LYS A 500 5.00 -30.44 -3.19
CA LYS A 500 4.79 -29.12 -3.83
C LYS A 500 5.96 -28.75 -4.73
N CYS A 501 7.19 -28.93 -4.25
CA CYS A 501 8.39 -28.72 -5.06
C CYS A 501 9.46 -29.77 -4.77
N SER A 502 9.63 -30.69 -5.71
CA SER A 502 10.58 -31.81 -5.58
C SER A 502 12.05 -31.39 -5.69
N LEU A 503 12.34 -30.25 -6.34
CA LEU A 503 13.70 -29.71 -6.47
C LEU A 503 14.30 -29.29 -5.12
N LEU A 504 13.47 -29.00 -4.12
CA LEU A 504 13.93 -28.67 -2.77
C LEU A 504 14.77 -29.80 -2.15
N LYS A 505 14.61 -31.06 -2.61
CA LYS A 505 15.43 -32.20 -2.15
C LYS A 505 16.93 -31.96 -2.26
N ASP A 506 17.36 -31.13 -3.21
CA ASP A 506 18.77 -30.86 -3.46
C ASP A 506 19.36 -29.77 -2.56
N PHE A 507 18.54 -29.04 -1.82
CA PHE A 507 18.96 -27.92 -1.00
C PHE A 507 19.74 -28.40 0.23
N LYS A 508 20.77 -27.64 0.61
CA LYS A 508 21.61 -27.89 1.79
C LYS A 508 20.77 -28.02 3.06
N ALA A 509 19.85 -27.10 3.29
CA ALA A 509 18.94 -27.12 4.44
C ALA A 509 18.08 -28.39 4.49
N VAL A 510 17.53 -28.84 3.36
CA VAL A 510 16.72 -30.08 3.31
C VAL A 510 17.57 -31.30 3.65
N LYS A 511 18.76 -31.42 3.07
CA LYS A 511 19.71 -32.50 3.34
C LYS A 511 20.18 -32.54 4.80
N ASN A 512 20.24 -31.37 5.46
CA ASN A 512 20.65 -31.23 6.85
C ASN A 512 19.49 -31.18 7.85
N HIS A 513 18.25 -31.44 7.39
CA HIS A 513 17.03 -31.36 8.21
C HIS A 513 16.85 -29.99 8.90
N GLN A 514 17.19 -28.90 8.22
CA GLN A 514 17.02 -27.50 8.68
C GLN A 514 15.89 -26.80 7.93
N VAL A 515 14.74 -27.48 7.84
CA VAL A 515 13.53 -26.93 7.22
C VAL A 515 12.52 -26.63 8.31
N TRP A 516 12.08 -25.39 8.35
CA TRP A 516 11.22 -24.84 9.37
C TRP A 516 9.98 -24.23 8.72
N CYS A 517 8.95 -24.02 9.53
CA CYS A 517 7.70 -23.38 9.15
C CYS A 517 7.36 -22.32 10.19
N THR A 518 6.70 -21.25 9.76
CA THR A 518 6.00 -20.35 10.69
C THR A 518 4.71 -21.00 11.20
N THR A 519 4.21 -20.57 12.34
CA THR A 519 2.83 -20.85 12.75
C THR A 519 1.85 -20.10 11.85
N GLU A 520 0.64 -20.63 11.71
CA GLU A 520 -0.40 -20.08 10.80
C GLU A 520 -1.00 -18.76 11.29
N ASP A 521 -0.88 -18.47 12.58
CA ASP A 521 -1.48 -17.33 13.27
C ASP A 521 -0.59 -16.08 13.31
N MET A 522 0.67 -16.18 12.87
CA MET A 522 1.68 -15.12 12.98
C MET A 522 1.20 -13.77 12.41
N TYR A 523 0.36 -13.76 11.37
CA TYR A 523 -0.14 -12.52 10.76
C TYR A 523 -1.12 -11.73 11.64
N GLN A 524 -1.77 -12.38 12.62
CA GLN A 524 -2.63 -11.70 13.60
C GLN A 524 -1.86 -11.31 14.88
N GLN A 525 -0.63 -11.83 15.08
CA GLN A 525 0.14 -11.63 16.30
C GLN A 525 1.14 -10.47 16.17
N SER A 526 0.66 -9.25 15.99
CA SER A 526 1.50 -8.05 15.83
C SER A 526 2.45 -7.79 17.01
N MET A 527 2.08 -8.24 18.22
CA MET A 527 2.89 -8.08 19.44
C MET A 527 3.98 -9.15 19.60
N SER A 528 4.15 -10.05 18.62
CA SER A 528 5.08 -11.17 18.71
C SER A 528 6.49 -10.90 18.16
N ALA A 529 6.74 -9.74 17.55
CA ALA A 529 7.97 -9.52 16.76
C ALA A 529 9.27 -9.78 17.53
N GLY A 530 9.42 -9.31 18.77
CA GLY A 530 10.61 -9.56 19.58
C GLY A 530 10.79 -11.04 19.95
N ASN A 531 9.69 -11.75 20.21
CA ASN A 531 9.70 -13.18 20.44
C ASN A 531 10.02 -13.99 19.17
N LEU A 532 9.57 -13.53 18.00
CA LEU A 532 9.88 -14.15 16.71
C LEU A 532 11.36 -13.97 16.34
N ILE A 533 11.95 -12.80 16.65
CA ILE A 533 13.40 -12.59 16.54
C ILE A 533 14.15 -13.58 17.44
N GLU A 534 13.70 -13.77 18.68
CA GLU A 534 14.28 -14.78 19.59
C GLU A 534 14.14 -16.20 19.03
N ASP A 535 13.00 -16.54 18.42
CA ASP A 535 12.81 -17.86 17.79
C ASP A 535 13.72 -18.07 16.57
N PHE A 536 13.91 -17.05 15.73
CA PHE A 536 14.90 -17.09 14.65
C PHE A 536 16.31 -17.28 15.23
N HIS A 537 16.65 -16.58 16.30
CA HIS A 537 17.96 -16.69 16.93
C HIS A 537 18.20 -18.11 17.47
N ARG A 538 17.22 -18.68 18.17
CA ARG A 538 17.24 -20.06 18.66
C ARG A 538 17.38 -21.07 17.53
N MET A 539 16.64 -20.87 16.43
CA MET A 539 16.81 -21.67 15.21
C MET A 539 18.26 -21.60 14.70
N LEU A 540 18.83 -20.40 14.61
CA LEU A 540 20.18 -20.17 14.11
C LEU A 540 21.27 -20.76 15.02
N THR A 541 21.10 -20.74 16.34
CA THR A 541 22.06 -21.31 17.31
C THR A 541 21.88 -22.81 17.54
N GLY A 542 20.74 -23.38 17.13
CA GLY A 542 20.42 -24.80 17.27
C GLY A 542 19.75 -25.19 18.59
N ASP A 543 19.20 -24.21 19.32
CA ASP A 543 18.41 -24.43 20.54
C ASP A 543 16.90 -24.45 20.24
N ASP A 544 16.44 -25.51 19.55
CA ASP A 544 15.10 -25.62 19.00
C ASP A 544 13.98 -26.04 19.99
N LYS A 545 14.29 -26.20 21.28
CA LYS A 545 13.38 -26.84 22.25
C LYS A 545 12.19 -25.97 22.68
N GLU A 546 12.21 -24.67 22.37
CA GLU A 546 11.27 -23.69 22.94
C GLU A 546 10.88 -22.58 21.94
N THR A 547 10.91 -22.84 20.63
CA THR A 547 10.40 -21.86 19.65
C THR A 547 8.86 -21.78 19.72
N ARG A 548 8.30 -20.59 19.57
CA ARG A 548 6.88 -20.28 19.75
C ARG A 548 6.14 -20.15 18.42
N TYR A 549 6.79 -19.52 17.45
CA TYR A 549 6.26 -19.15 16.14
C TYR A 549 6.95 -19.87 14.98
N LEU A 550 8.04 -20.59 15.27
CA LEU A 550 8.75 -21.42 14.32
C LEU A 550 8.67 -22.88 14.79
N TYR A 551 8.49 -23.81 13.86
CA TYR A 551 8.61 -25.24 14.14
C TYR A 551 9.34 -25.93 13.01
N ARG A 552 10.19 -26.90 13.36
CA ARG A 552 10.94 -27.68 12.39
C ARG A 552 10.07 -28.76 11.77
N LEU A 553 10.09 -28.89 10.44
CA LEU A 553 9.48 -30.01 9.76
C LEU A 553 10.22 -31.30 10.11
N LYS A 554 9.45 -32.35 10.40
CA LYS A 554 9.97 -33.68 10.70
C LYS A 554 10.16 -34.50 9.43
#